data_AF-A0A8T5ASS9-F1
#
_entry.id   AF-A0A8T5ASS9-F1
#
_cell.length_a   1.000
_cell.length_b   1.000
_cell.length_c   1.000
_cell.angle_alpha   90.00
_cell.angle_beta   90.00
_cell.angle_gamma   90.00
#
_symmetry.space_group_name_H-M   'P 1'
#
loop_
_entity.id
_entity.type
_entity.pdbx_description
1 polymer ?
#
loop_
_entity_poly.entity_id
_entity_poly.type
_entity_poly.pdbx_seq_one_letter_code
_entity_poly.pdbx_strand_id
1 'polypeptide(L)'
;MGAAEELENKRFTNVALLCLRSLEQMIEACASKEKLHFHEQPRTAHKNRRNWLNMHHPDLTIHWDRLWGIYGALGYGGVNGERATQALEILKECLTELGRREDVAIRGLQRDREDS
;
A
#
# COMPACT_ATOMS: atom_id res chain seq x y z
N MET A 1 1.37 7.01 10.35
CA MET A 1 0.97 7.08 8.92
C MET A 1 -0.41 7.70 8.81
N GLY A 2 -0.69 8.53 7.81
CA GLY A 2 -2.01 9.17 7.65
C GLY A 2 -3.18 8.19 7.53
N ALA A 3 -2.96 6.99 6.99
CA ALA A 3 -4.00 5.94 6.96
C ALA A 3 -4.46 5.48 8.36
N ALA A 4 -3.59 5.52 9.38
CA ALA A 4 -3.94 5.18 10.75
C ALA A 4 -4.82 6.27 11.40
N GLU A 5 -4.50 7.54 11.16
CA GLU A 5 -5.30 8.67 11.61
C GLU A 5 -6.71 8.67 10.98
N GLU A 6 -6.82 8.32 9.70
CA GLU A 6 -8.12 8.18 9.04
C GLU A 6 -8.93 7.01 9.61
N LEU A 7 -8.28 5.95 10.09
CA LEU A 7 -8.93 4.82 10.72
C LEU A 7 -9.52 5.21 12.08
N GLU A 8 -8.77 5.94 12.91
CA GLU A 8 -9.25 6.50 14.19
C GLU A 8 -10.46 7.42 13.98
N ASN A 9 -10.43 8.22 12.90
CA ASN A 9 -11.52 9.10 12.53
C ASN A 9 -12.68 8.42 11.78
N LYS A 10 -12.65 7.08 11.64
CA LYS A 10 -13.67 6.27 10.93
C LYS A 10 -13.89 6.66 9.47
N ARG A 11 -12.90 7.27 8.84
CA ARG A 11 -12.90 7.66 7.43
C ARG A 11 -12.39 6.51 6.56
N PHE A 12 -13.11 5.39 6.58
CA PHE A 12 -12.65 4.09 6.06
C PHE A 12 -12.28 4.10 4.56
N THR A 13 -13.01 4.84 3.73
CA THR A 13 -12.65 5.00 2.31
C THR A 13 -11.31 5.71 2.15
N ASN A 14 -11.00 6.70 3.01
CA ASN A 14 -9.71 7.39 3.00
C ASN A 14 -8.59 6.46 3.47
N VAL A 15 -8.84 5.57 4.45
CA VAL A 15 -7.87 4.55 4.87
C VAL A 15 -7.42 3.71 3.67
N ALA A 16 -8.38 3.16 2.93
CA ALA A 16 -8.08 2.30 1.78
C ALA A 16 -7.36 3.08 0.66
N LEU A 17 -7.79 4.31 0.38
CA LEU A 17 -7.13 5.18 -0.61
C LEU A 17 -5.67 5.45 -0.21
N LEU A 18 -5.43 5.84 1.03
CA LEU A 18 -4.09 6.15 1.52
C LEU A 18 -3.18 4.91 1.54
N CYS A 19 -3.73 3.73 1.86
CA CYS A 19 -2.97 2.49 1.79
C CYS A 19 -2.53 2.21 0.35
N LEU A 20 -3.44 2.34 -0.61
CA LEU A 20 -3.16 2.15 -2.02
C LEU A 20 -2.08 3.11 -2.53
N ARG A 21 -2.22 4.41 -2.23
CA ARG A 21 -1.22 5.42 -2.61
C ARG A 21 0.15 5.16 -1.98
N SER A 22 0.18 4.71 -0.74
CA SER A 22 1.43 4.38 -0.05
C SER A 22 2.16 3.22 -0.72
N LEU A 23 1.44 2.16 -1.11
CA LEU A 23 2.03 1.04 -1.85
C LEU A 23 2.51 1.47 -3.25
N GLU A 24 1.73 2.29 -3.96
CA GLU A 24 2.13 2.83 -5.26
C GLU A 24 3.45 3.63 -5.18
N GLN A 25 3.60 4.48 -4.16
CA GLN A 25 4.81 5.26 -3.95
C GLN A 25 6.00 4.39 -3.55
N MET A 26 5.77 3.33 -2.76
CA MET A 26 6.84 2.38 -2.43
C MET A 26 7.35 1.66 -3.67
N ILE A 27 6.46 1.16 -4.52
CA ILE A 27 6.83 0.50 -5.78
C ILE A 27 7.59 1.47 -6.69
N GLU A 28 7.14 2.73 -6.77
CA GLU A 28 7.84 3.77 -7.53
C GLU A 28 9.25 4.03 -6.98
N ALA A 29 9.40 4.08 -5.65
CA ALA A 29 10.70 4.28 -5.00
C ALA A 29 11.66 3.11 -5.29
N CYS A 30 11.17 1.86 -5.25
CA CYS A 30 11.98 0.71 -5.63
C CYS A 30 12.36 0.74 -7.12
N ALA A 31 11.38 0.95 -8.00
CA ALA A 31 11.61 0.99 -9.46
C ALA A 31 12.52 2.16 -9.89
N SER A 32 12.57 3.25 -9.12
CA SER A 32 13.47 4.38 -9.39
C SER A 32 14.96 3.99 -9.36
N LYS A 33 15.33 2.91 -8.65
CA LYS A 33 16.69 2.35 -8.66
C LYS A 33 17.09 1.85 -10.05
N GLU A 34 16.11 1.44 -10.84
CA GLU A 34 16.24 1.04 -12.25
C GLU A 34 15.97 2.19 -13.23
N LYS A 35 15.83 3.43 -12.74
CA LYS A 35 15.45 4.62 -13.53
C LYS A 35 14.06 4.51 -14.18
N LEU A 36 13.16 3.74 -13.57
CA LEU A 36 11.77 3.62 -14.01
C LEU A 36 10.89 4.61 -13.23
N HIS A 37 10.07 5.36 -13.96
CA HIS A 37 9.12 6.34 -13.41
C HIS A 37 7.74 6.12 -14.05
N PHE A 38 6.88 5.35 -13.39
CA PHE A 38 5.57 4.97 -13.94
C PHE A 38 4.59 6.15 -14.05
N HIS A 39 4.78 7.19 -13.24
CA HIS A 39 3.93 8.38 -13.27
C HIS A 39 4.03 9.19 -14.58
N GLU A 40 5.09 9.00 -15.38
CA GLU A 40 5.23 9.62 -16.71
C GLU A 40 4.20 9.11 -17.72
N GLN A 41 3.62 7.93 -17.47
CA GLN A 41 2.55 7.35 -18.30
C GLN A 41 1.31 7.01 -17.46
N PRO A 42 0.48 8.00 -17.05
CA PRO A 42 -0.61 7.80 -16.11
C PRO A 42 -1.62 6.71 -16.51
N ARG A 43 -1.87 6.55 -17.82
CA ARG A 43 -2.82 5.56 -18.36
C ARG A 43 -2.36 4.11 -18.14
N THR A 44 -1.06 3.87 -18.07
CA THR A 44 -0.46 2.53 -17.91
C THR A 44 0.19 2.36 -16.53
N ALA A 45 0.31 3.43 -15.73
CA ALA A 45 1.00 3.44 -14.45
C ALA A 45 0.51 2.34 -13.48
N HIS A 46 -0.80 2.14 -13.36
CA HIS A 46 -1.37 1.07 -12.54
C HIS A 46 -0.87 -0.32 -12.97
N LYS A 47 -0.99 -0.63 -14.28
CA LYS A 47 -0.56 -1.91 -14.85
C LYS A 47 0.95 -2.10 -14.72
N ASN A 48 1.72 -1.04 -14.96
CA ASN A 48 3.18 -1.09 -14.91
C ASN A 48 3.70 -1.32 -13.49
N ARG A 49 3.11 -0.68 -12.47
CA ARG A 49 3.44 -0.95 -11.05
C ARG A 49 3.15 -2.38 -10.65
N ARG A 50 1.97 -2.90 -11.01
CA ARG A 50 1.61 -4.30 -10.75
C ARG A 50 2.56 -5.27 -11.45
N ASN A 51 2.91 -4.99 -12.71
CA ASN A 51 3.84 -5.82 -13.47
C ASN A 51 5.24 -5.81 -12.88
N TRP A 52 5.76 -4.63 -12.51
CA TRP A 52 7.06 -4.50 -11.85
C TRP A 52 7.08 -5.30 -10.54
N LEU A 53 6.04 -5.15 -9.71
CA LEU A 53 5.90 -5.90 -8.47
C LEU A 53 5.88 -7.40 -8.72
N ASN A 54 5.13 -7.87 -9.72
CA ASN A 54 5.06 -9.29 -10.05
C ASN A 54 6.37 -9.85 -10.62
N MET A 55 7.17 -9.04 -11.31
CA MET A 55 8.46 -9.46 -11.84
C MET A 55 9.53 -9.59 -10.75
N HIS A 56 9.53 -8.69 -9.76
CA HIS A 56 10.56 -8.65 -8.72
C HIS A 56 10.15 -9.41 -7.45
N HIS A 57 8.89 -9.31 -7.06
CA HIS A 57 8.31 -9.89 -5.83
C HIS A 57 6.95 -10.52 -6.14
N PRO A 58 6.91 -11.62 -6.92
CA PRO A 58 5.66 -12.24 -7.34
C PRO A 58 4.76 -12.62 -6.16
N ASP A 59 5.35 -13.03 -5.04
CA ASP A 59 4.66 -13.35 -3.78
C ASP A 59 3.93 -12.15 -3.18
N LEU A 60 4.42 -10.91 -3.39
CA LEU A 60 3.80 -9.70 -2.87
C LEU A 60 2.67 -9.15 -3.76
N THR A 61 2.52 -9.65 -4.99
CA THR A 61 1.46 -9.24 -5.93
C THR A 61 0.06 -9.45 -5.35
N ILE A 62 -0.11 -10.48 -4.49
CA ILE A 62 -1.39 -10.73 -3.83
C ILE A 62 -1.82 -9.57 -2.91
N HIS A 63 -0.88 -8.87 -2.28
CA HIS A 63 -1.18 -7.73 -1.42
C HIS A 63 -1.69 -6.54 -2.25
N TRP A 64 -1.11 -6.32 -3.43
CA TRP A 64 -1.60 -5.32 -4.38
C TRP A 64 -3.05 -5.59 -4.79
N ASP A 65 -3.35 -6.82 -5.23
CA ASP A 65 -4.69 -7.21 -5.68
C ASP A 65 -5.71 -7.10 -4.53
N ARG A 66 -5.33 -7.51 -3.32
CA ARG A 66 -6.18 -7.37 -2.12
C ARG A 66 -6.48 -5.91 -1.76
N LEU A 67 -5.47 -5.04 -1.76
CA LEU A 67 -5.67 -3.61 -1.46
C LEU A 67 -6.60 -2.95 -2.47
N TRP A 68 -6.44 -3.25 -3.77
CA TRP A 68 -7.35 -2.77 -4.81
C TRP A 68 -8.78 -3.28 -4.61
N GLY A 69 -8.95 -4.56 -4.24
CA GLY A 69 -10.24 -5.14 -3.93
C GLY A 69 -10.93 -4.47 -2.73
N ILE A 70 -10.17 -4.18 -1.67
CA ILE A 70 -10.68 -3.48 -0.48
C ILE A 70 -11.08 -2.04 -0.83
N TYR A 71 -10.23 -1.32 -1.58
CA TYR A 71 -10.53 0.04 -2.02
C TYR A 71 -11.81 0.09 -2.87
N GLY A 72 -11.98 -0.84 -3.82
CA GLY A 72 -13.21 -0.98 -4.59
C GLY A 72 -14.43 -1.22 -3.69
N ALA A 73 -14.35 -2.19 -2.78
CA ALA A 73 -15.46 -2.51 -1.89
C ALA A 73 -15.85 -1.37 -0.94
N LEU A 74 -14.87 -0.62 -0.43
CA LEU A 74 -15.12 0.53 0.45
C LEU A 74 -15.61 1.76 -0.32
N GLY A 75 -15.21 1.94 -1.57
CA GLY A 75 -15.74 2.99 -2.45
C GLY A 75 -17.23 2.83 -2.75
N TYR A 76 -17.73 1.59 -2.81
CA TYR A 76 -19.16 1.31 -3.05
C TYR A 76 -19.97 1.01 -1.77
N GLY A 77 -19.31 0.64 -0.67
CA GLY A 77 -19.95 0.18 0.57
C GLY A 77 -19.67 0.99 1.85
N GLY A 78 -18.76 1.97 1.81
CA GLY A 78 -18.61 3.12 2.72
C GLY A 78 -18.33 2.92 4.22
N VAL A 79 -18.69 1.81 4.85
CA VAL A 79 -18.79 1.73 6.34
C VAL A 79 -18.12 0.52 6.98
N ASN A 80 -17.34 -0.27 6.24
CA ASN A 80 -16.70 -1.46 6.81
C ASN A 80 -15.32 -1.15 7.43
N GLY A 81 -15.30 -0.88 8.74
CA GLY A 81 -14.08 -0.64 9.50
C GLY A 81 -13.13 -1.84 9.56
N GLU A 82 -13.64 -3.07 9.54
CA GLU A 82 -12.81 -4.28 9.52
C GLU A 82 -11.97 -4.36 8.24
N ARG A 83 -12.58 -4.06 7.09
CA ARG A 83 -11.86 -3.97 5.81
C ARG A 83 -10.80 -2.87 5.81
N ALA A 84 -11.08 -1.74 6.45
CA ALA A 84 -10.11 -0.65 6.58
C ALA A 84 -8.90 -1.07 7.44
N THR A 85 -9.13 -1.78 8.54
CA THR A 85 -8.06 -2.37 9.36
C THR A 85 -7.24 -3.39 8.56
N GLN A 86 -7.90 -4.29 7.83
CA GLN A 86 -7.22 -5.27 6.96
C GLN A 86 -6.36 -4.59 5.90
N ALA A 87 -6.83 -3.50 5.29
CA ALA A 87 -6.02 -2.74 4.34
C ALA A 87 -4.74 -2.19 4.98
N LEU A 88 -4.84 -1.68 6.21
CA LEU A 88 -3.69 -1.15 6.93
C LEU A 88 -2.67 -2.25 7.29
N GLU A 89 -3.15 -3.42 7.71
CA GLU A 89 -2.30 -4.58 8.02
C GLU A 89 -1.56 -5.10 6.78
N ILE A 90 -2.29 -5.30 5.68
CA ILE A 90 -1.73 -5.73 4.39
C ILE A 90 -0.67 -4.73 3.91
N LEU A 91 -0.93 -3.43 4.05
CA LEU A 91 0.04 -2.40 3.70
C LEU A 91 1.30 -2.52 4.56
N LYS A 92 1.16 -2.62 5.89
CA LYS A 92 2.30 -2.70 6.82
C LYS A 92 3.20 -3.89 6.49
N GLU A 93 2.60 -5.05 6.26
CA GLU A 93 3.32 -6.28 5.87
C GLU A 93 4.09 -6.08 4.55
N CYS A 94 3.37 -5.63 3.50
CA CYS A 94 3.96 -5.46 2.17
C CYS A 94 5.07 -4.39 2.15
N LEU A 95 4.87 -3.25 2.84
CA LEU A 95 5.89 -2.22 2.96
C LEU A 95 7.12 -2.75 3.69
N THR A 96 6.95 -3.43 4.82
CA THR A 96 8.07 -4.00 5.60
C THR A 96 8.91 -4.93 4.73
N GLU A 97 8.25 -5.81 3.99
CA GLU A 97 8.97 -6.78 3.16
C GLU A 97 9.64 -6.13 1.94
N LEU A 98 8.97 -5.18 1.26
CA LEU A 98 9.59 -4.41 0.19
C LEU A 98 10.78 -3.60 0.70
N GLY A 99 10.67 -2.90 1.83
CA GLY A 99 11.77 -2.09 2.35
C GLY A 99 12.98 -2.93 2.74
N ARG A 100 12.75 -4.14 3.26
CA ARG A 100 13.81 -5.10 3.57
C ARG A 100 14.49 -5.66 2.32
N ARG A 101 13.72 -6.05 1.29
CA ARG A 101 14.25 -6.66 0.07
C ARG A 101 14.92 -5.66 -0.86
N GLU A 102 14.32 -4.48 -0.96
CA GLU A 102 14.74 -3.44 -1.88
C GLU A 102 15.66 -2.42 -1.21
N ASP A 103 16.01 -2.55 0.08
CA ASP A 103 16.82 -1.58 0.82
C ASP A 103 16.26 -0.14 0.66
N VAL A 104 14.98 0.01 0.97
CA VAL A 104 14.26 1.30 0.97
C VAL A 104 13.83 1.61 2.39
N ALA A 105 14.35 2.71 2.94
CA ALA A 105 14.06 3.10 4.31
C ALA A 105 12.59 3.51 4.47
N ILE A 106 11.88 2.89 5.40
CA ILE A 106 10.49 3.19 5.69
C ILE A 106 10.42 3.98 6.99
N ARG A 107 10.02 5.25 6.91
CA ARG A 107 9.82 6.11 8.08
C ARG A 107 8.35 6.07 8.51
N GLY A 108 8.09 5.95 9.82
CA GLY A 108 6.73 6.09 10.38
C GLY A 108 5.87 4.82 10.41
N LEU A 109 6.46 3.63 10.16
CA LEU A 109 5.89 2.34 10.57
C LEU A 109 6.21 2.10 12.06
N GLN A 110 5.67 2.90 12.97
CA GLN A 110 5.78 2.57 14.40
C GLN A 110 4.90 1.34 14.70
N ARG A 111 5.50 0.34 15.35
CA ARG A 111 4.76 -0.63 16.16
C ARG A 111 4.31 0.11 17.42
N ASP A 112 3.03 0.46 17.50
CA ASP A 112 2.34 0.49 18.79
C ASP A 112 2.07 -0.99 19.15
N ARG A 113 2.41 -1.62 20.29
CA ARG A 113 3.08 -1.35 21.57
C ARG A 113 3.87 -2.64 21.95
N GLU A 114 4.63 -2.75 23.03
CA GLU A 114 4.20 -2.90 24.43
C GLU A 114 5.34 -2.50 25.38
N ASP A 115 5.18 -1.39 26.09
CA ASP A 115 5.69 -1.29 27.46
C ASP A 115 4.45 -1.23 28.34
N SER A 116 4.27 -2.29 29.14
CA SER A 116 3.31 -2.37 30.26
C SER A 116 3.98 -1.88 31.54
#